data_AF-A0A949M6R6-F1
#
_entry.id   AF-A0A949M6R6-F1
#
_cell.length_a   1.000
_cell.length_b   1.000
_cell.length_c   1.000
_cell.angle_alpha   90.00
_cell.angle_beta   90.00
_cell.angle_gamma   90.00
#
_symmetry.space_group_name_H-M   'P 1'
#
loop_
_entity.id
_entity.type
_entity.pdbx_description
1 polymer ?
#
loop_
_entity_poly.entity_id
_entity_poly.type
_entity_poly.pdbx_seq_one_letter_code
_entity_poly.pdbx_strand_id
1 'polypeptide(L)'
;MVKLVATGAAAFFAMASPALAAKPKLTVTWPAAASSGQVTVITAKLSPARSGVKLSLQRQVSGKWTTLASAKTNKKGIATMTARLAAGAAQLRVSGKAGKRSVSSPVKALAVADGGSDGGGGTGGGGSGGGSGPLFTPPGRDLSGQEAADRIVPYLENASFTDCVPGWPSCAVETRYGFFSNATMFYCRLTNSSGSDIINAGHPFQIIGAEMKANGAWGVSLQVQSYASTVYYNWEVSTTGVVYGAYWGPGADPRSQPATQSIGPLQWVRGARNCSY
;
A
#
# COMPACT_ATOMS: atom_id res chain seq x y z
N MET A 1 32.48 77.20 -12.60
CA MET A 1 33.41 76.12 -12.20
C MET A 1 32.64 75.09 -11.38
N VAL A 2 32.36 73.92 -11.93
CA VAL A 2 31.65 72.83 -11.24
C VAL A 2 32.65 71.69 -11.02
N LYS A 3 32.96 71.36 -9.75
CA LYS A 3 33.85 70.26 -9.37
C LYS A 3 33.04 68.97 -9.30
N LEU A 4 33.32 68.04 -10.21
CA LEU A 4 32.82 66.67 -10.19
C LEU A 4 33.72 65.83 -9.25
N VAL A 5 33.18 65.29 -8.17
CA VAL A 5 33.89 64.41 -7.23
C VAL A 5 33.50 62.97 -7.56
N ALA A 6 34.43 62.20 -8.12
CA ALA A 6 34.26 60.78 -8.39
C ALA A 6 34.66 59.96 -7.17
N THR A 7 33.70 59.34 -6.50
CA THR A 7 33.93 58.42 -5.38
C THR A 7 34.06 56.99 -5.91
N GLY A 8 35.29 56.51 -6.07
CA GLY A 8 35.58 55.13 -6.45
C GLY A 8 35.39 54.17 -5.28
N ALA A 9 34.34 53.36 -5.30
CA ALA A 9 34.14 52.26 -4.37
C ALA A 9 34.92 51.02 -4.87
N ALA A 10 36.00 50.68 -4.17
CA ALA A 10 36.74 49.45 -4.44
C ALA A 10 35.94 48.23 -3.94
N ALA A 11 35.38 47.46 -4.87
CA ALA A 11 34.70 46.20 -4.57
C ALA A 11 35.74 45.12 -4.25
N PHE A 12 35.96 44.86 -2.95
CA PHE A 12 36.65 43.66 -2.50
C PHE A 12 35.78 42.44 -2.80
N PHE A 13 36.10 41.72 -3.87
CA PHE A 13 35.59 40.37 -4.11
C PHE A 13 36.19 39.43 -3.06
N ALA A 14 35.45 39.23 -1.96
CA ALA A 14 35.72 38.14 -1.04
C ALA A 14 35.55 36.82 -1.81
N MET A 15 36.65 36.20 -2.22
CA MET A 15 36.65 34.85 -2.76
C MET A 15 36.23 33.91 -1.63
N ALA A 16 34.93 33.63 -1.54
CA ALA A 16 34.38 32.61 -0.67
C ALA A 16 35.09 31.29 -1.00
N SER A 17 35.98 30.84 -0.10
CA SER A 17 36.64 29.56 -0.23
C SER A 17 35.56 28.50 -0.41
N PRO A 18 35.62 27.64 -1.45
CA PRO A 18 34.61 26.64 -1.68
C PRO A 18 34.58 25.71 -0.46
N ALA A 19 33.54 25.83 0.35
CA ALA A 19 33.32 24.95 1.49
C ALA A 19 33.39 23.50 0.99
N LEU A 20 34.33 22.71 1.53
CA LEU A 20 34.49 21.32 1.13
C LEU A 20 33.14 20.63 1.19
N ALA A 21 32.63 20.24 0.03
CA ALA A 21 31.31 19.63 -0.08
C ALA A 21 31.24 18.38 0.82
N ALA A 22 30.37 18.45 1.83
CA ALA A 22 30.16 17.39 2.80
C ALA A 22 29.98 16.04 2.09
N LYS A 23 30.60 14.98 2.64
CA LYS A 23 30.50 13.64 2.07
C LYS A 23 29.03 13.17 2.13
N PRO A 24 28.48 12.64 1.02
CA PRO A 24 27.11 12.18 1.00
C PRO A 24 26.92 11.00 1.96
N LYS A 25 25.84 11.02 2.74
CA LYS A 25 25.44 9.99 3.71
C LYS A 25 23.99 9.56 3.42
N LEU A 26 23.74 8.26 3.48
CA LEU A 26 22.39 7.69 3.42
C LEU A 26 21.96 7.22 4.81
N THR A 27 20.73 7.55 5.19
CA THR A 27 20.03 6.99 6.36
C THR A 27 18.77 6.30 5.87
N VAL A 28 18.47 5.10 6.37
CA VAL A 28 17.35 4.29 5.90
C VAL A 28 16.46 3.94 7.09
N THR A 29 15.16 4.13 6.93
CA THR A 29 14.13 3.67 7.84
C THR A 29 13.60 2.34 7.31
N TRP A 30 13.83 1.29 8.09
CA TRP A 30 13.41 -0.07 7.78
C TRP A 30 12.10 -0.38 8.51
N PRO A 31 11.22 -1.22 7.94
CA PRO A 31 10.07 -1.75 8.68
C PRO A 31 10.54 -2.63 9.84
N ALA A 32 9.72 -2.75 10.88
CA ALA A 32 10.01 -3.63 12.01
C ALA A 32 9.91 -5.12 11.62
N ALA A 33 8.98 -5.46 10.73
CA ALA A 33 8.74 -6.80 10.21
C ALA A 33 8.33 -6.73 8.74
N ALA A 34 8.49 -7.84 8.02
CA ALA A 34 7.95 -8.02 6.67
C ALA A 34 7.43 -9.45 6.52
N SER A 35 6.43 -9.63 5.66
CA SER A 35 5.88 -10.94 5.32
C SER A 35 6.05 -11.21 3.83
N SER A 36 6.21 -12.47 3.46
CA SER A 36 6.41 -12.88 2.07
C SER A 36 5.23 -12.42 1.24
N GLY A 37 5.51 -11.88 0.05
CA GLY A 37 4.50 -11.40 -0.87
C GLY A 37 3.88 -10.05 -0.47
N GLN A 38 3.94 -9.60 0.78
CA GLN A 38 3.40 -8.28 1.17
C GLN A 38 4.28 -7.13 0.67
N VAL A 39 3.64 -5.99 0.37
CA VAL A 39 4.36 -4.77 -0.04
C VAL A 39 5.06 -4.18 1.17
N THR A 40 6.39 -4.10 1.10
CA THR A 40 7.24 -3.52 2.13
C THR A 40 7.67 -2.12 1.73
N VAL A 41 7.40 -1.13 2.58
CA VAL A 41 7.80 0.28 2.36
C VAL A 41 9.13 0.57 3.05
N ILE A 42 10.08 1.12 2.29
CA ILE A 42 11.42 1.49 2.78
C ILE A 42 11.70 2.93 2.40
N THR A 43 12.03 3.76 3.40
CA THR A 43 12.30 5.19 3.20
C THR A 43 13.78 5.49 3.40
N ALA A 44 14.41 6.14 2.43
CA ALA A 44 15.81 6.55 2.49
C ALA A 44 15.94 8.08 2.43
N LYS A 45 16.85 8.63 3.24
CA LYS A 45 17.20 10.05 3.28
C LYS A 45 18.67 10.24 2.93
N LEU A 46 18.93 11.05 1.90
CA LEU A 46 20.26 11.46 1.44
C LEU A 46 20.62 12.81 2.06
N SER A 47 21.80 12.90 2.67
CA SER A 47 22.40 14.13 3.19
C SER A 47 23.77 14.39 2.54
N PRO A 48 24.11 15.61 2.10
CA PRO A 48 23.21 16.76 2.00
C PRO A 48 22.05 16.47 1.03
N ALA A 49 20.90 17.12 1.26
CA ALA A 49 19.70 16.90 0.47
C ALA A 49 19.94 17.27 -1.00
N ARG A 50 19.57 16.36 -1.90
CA ARG A 50 19.63 16.56 -3.35
C ARG A 50 18.38 15.95 -3.96
N SER A 51 17.73 16.68 -4.86
CA SER A 51 16.57 16.18 -5.60
C SER A 51 17.01 15.39 -6.83
N GLY A 52 16.20 14.43 -7.26
CA GLY A 52 16.38 13.70 -8.51
C GLY A 52 17.45 12.60 -8.46
N VAL A 53 18.16 12.43 -7.34
CA VAL A 53 19.13 11.33 -7.18
C VAL A 53 18.37 10.01 -7.12
N LYS A 54 18.65 9.10 -8.07
CA LYS A 54 18.11 7.74 -8.10
C LYS A 54 18.76 6.90 -7.00
N LEU A 55 17.95 6.40 -6.09
CA LEU A 55 18.32 5.41 -5.09
C LEU A 55 17.71 4.06 -5.46
N SER A 56 18.45 2.99 -5.20
CA SER A 56 18.04 1.61 -5.48
C SER A 56 18.02 0.82 -4.18
N LEU A 57 16.89 0.20 -3.88
CA LEU A 57 16.79 -0.85 -2.88
C LEU A 57 17.34 -2.14 -3.48
N GLN A 58 18.29 -2.76 -2.78
CA GLN A 58 18.95 -3.98 -3.24
C GLN A 58 18.85 -5.09 -2.18
N ARG A 59 18.74 -6.33 -2.66
CA ARG A 59 18.84 -7.55 -1.87
C ARG A 59 20.08 -8.33 -2.26
N GLN A 60 20.74 -8.96 -1.31
CA GLN A 60 21.82 -9.91 -1.59
C GLN A 60 21.23 -11.28 -1.96
N VAL A 61 21.59 -11.80 -3.13
CA VAL A 61 21.20 -13.11 -3.65
C VAL A 61 22.47 -13.81 -4.12
N SER A 62 22.82 -14.93 -3.49
CA SER A 62 24.02 -15.71 -3.82
C SER A 62 25.30 -14.86 -3.90
N GLY A 63 25.50 -13.99 -2.91
CA GLY A 63 26.66 -13.08 -2.83
C GLY A 63 26.60 -11.85 -3.74
N LYS A 64 25.62 -11.74 -4.64
CA LYS A 64 25.45 -10.61 -5.57
C LYS A 64 24.30 -9.69 -5.14
N TRP A 65 24.42 -8.40 -5.43
CA TRP A 65 23.38 -7.42 -5.12
C TRP A 65 22.41 -7.27 -6.30
N THR A 66 21.15 -7.61 -6.07
CA THR A 66 20.05 -7.49 -7.04
C THR A 66 19.15 -6.34 -6.66
N THR A 67 18.78 -5.49 -7.62
CA THR A 67 17.88 -4.34 -7.37
C THR A 67 16.44 -4.84 -7.29
N LEU A 68 15.76 -4.53 -6.19
CA LEU A 68 14.33 -4.82 -5.99
C LEU A 68 13.44 -3.67 -6.45
N ALA A 69 13.84 -2.44 -6.15
CA ALA A 69 13.08 -1.23 -6.44
C ALA A 69 14.01 -0.03 -6.61
N SER A 70 13.52 1.05 -7.22
CA SER A 70 14.25 2.31 -7.30
C SER A 70 13.31 3.49 -7.19
N ALA A 71 13.76 4.58 -6.58
CA ALA A 71 13.02 5.84 -6.49
C ALA A 71 13.97 7.04 -6.60
N LYS A 72 13.46 8.17 -7.06
CA LYS A 72 14.21 9.44 -7.06
C LYS A 72 13.93 10.20 -5.78
N THR A 73 14.97 10.81 -5.22
CA THR A 73 14.87 11.70 -4.07
C THR A 73 14.08 12.97 -4.39
N ASN A 74 13.30 13.46 -3.43
CA ASN A 74 12.60 14.75 -3.53
C ASN A 74 13.51 15.92 -3.11
N LYS A 75 12.96 17.15 -3.05
CA LYS A 75 13.68 18.37 -2.62
C LYS A 75 14.32 18.25 -1.23
N LYS A 76 13.79 17.39 -0.35
CA LYS A 76 14.32 17.12 0.99
C LYS A 76 15.34 15.96 1.02
N GLY A 77 15.71 15.42 -0.14
CA GLY A 77 16.61 14.28 -0.26
C GLY A 77 15.97 12.94 0.15
N ILE A 78 14.65 12.85 0.22
CA ILE A 78 13.93 11.63 0.66
C ILE A 78 13.44 10.85 -0.55
N ALA A 79 13.61 9.52 -0.54
CA ALA A 79 13.04 8.60 -1.50
C ALA A 79 12.33 7.45 -0.79
N THR A 80 11.10 7.14 -1.22
CA THR A 80 10.30 6.01 -0.72
C THR A 80 10.28 4.92 -1.79
N MET A 81 10.60 3.69 -1.41
CA MET A 81 10.64 2.53 -2.29
C MET A 81 9.72 1.44 -1.73
N THR A 82 9.03 0.74 -2.62
CA THR A 82 8.15 -0.38 -2.28
C THR A 82 8.67 -1.64 -2.95
N ALA A 83 8.77 -2.74 -2.21
CA ALA A 83 9.16 -4.03 -2.77
C ALA A 83 8.38 -5.17 -2.11
N ARG A 84 8.11 -6.24 -2.86
CA ARG A 84 7.66 -7.51 -2.31
C ARG A 84 8.88 -8.37 -2.02
N LEU A 85 8.95 -8.90 -0.81
CA LEU A 85 10.05 -9.76 -0.38
C LEU A 85 9.59 -11.21 -0.39
N ALA A 86 10.51 -12.12 -0.70
CA ALA A 86 10.26 -13.55 -0.52
C ALA A 86 10.57 -13.93 0.92
N ALA A 87 9.90 -14.98 1.42
CA ALA A 87 10.11 -15.56 2.74
C ALA A 87 11.59 -15.84 3.04
N GLY A 88 11.94 -15.80 4.32
CA GLY A 88 13.27 -16.09 4.84
C GLY A 88 14.10 -14.85 5.17
N ALA A 89 15.38 -15.06 5.47
CA ALA A 89 16.30 -13.98 5.79
C ALA A 89 16.68 -13.18 4.53
N ALA A 90 16.52 -11.86 4.57
CA ALA A 90 16.93 -10.95 3.52
C ALA A 90 18.00 -9.98 4.03
N GLN A 91 19.13 -9.90 3.31
CA GLN A 91 20.12 -8.85 3.48
C GLN A 91 19.82 -7.72 2.49
N LEU A 92 19.47 -6.55 3.02
CA LEU A 92 19.02 -5.40 2.26
C LEU A 92 19.96 -4.21 2.41
N ARG A 93 20.08 -3.40 1.35
CA ARG A 93 20.73 -2.08 1.41
C ARG A 93 20.08 -1.10 0.44
N VAL A 94 20.29 0.19 0.66
CA VAL A 94 19.96 1.24 -0.30
C VAL A 94 21.26 1.83 -0.84
N SER A 95 21.38 1.94 -2.16
CA SER A 95 22.57 2.53 -2.81
C SER A 95 22.20 3.50 -3.92
N GLY A 96 23.15 4.36 -4.31
CA GLY A 96 22.96 5.32 -5.39
C GLY A 96 24.22 6.11 -5.72
N LYS A 97 24.12 7.06 -6.66
CA LYS A 97 25.19 8.00 -7.03
C LYS A 97 24.75 9.43 -6.79
N ALA A 98 25.46 10.14 -5.90
CA ALA A 98 25.25 11.56 -5.62
C ALA A 98 26.33 12.39 -6.35
N GLY A 99 26.06 12.75 -7.60
CA GLY A 99 27.07 13.28 -8.51
C GLY A 99 28.08 12.20 -8.90
N LYS A 100 29.38 12.48 -8.76
CA LYS A 100 30.46 11.52 -9.06
C LYS A 100 30.72 10.51 -7.93
N ARG A 101 30.08 10.65 -6.76
CA ARG A 101 30.33 9.80 -5.59
C ARG A 101 29.24 8.73 -5.44
N SER A 102 29.65 7.48 -5.24
CA SER A 102 28.75 6.40 -4.81
C SER A 102 28.41 6.55 -3.33
N VAL A 103 27.19 6.21 -2.96
CA VAL A 103 26.72 6.18 -1.56
C VAL A 103 25.93 4.91 -1.32
N SER A 104 26.11 4.30 -0.15
CA SER A 104 25.39 3.10 0.29
C SER A 104 25.02 3.23 1.76
N SER A 105 23.86 2.72 2.14
CA SER A 105 23.53 2.47 3.54
C SER A 105 24.32 1.27 4.07
N PRO A 106 24.40 1.11 5.41
CA PRO A 106 24.70 -0.18 6.02
C PRO A 106 23.74 -1.27 5.53
N VAL A 107 24.20 -2.52 5.56
CA VAL A 107 23.36 -3.69 5.27
C VAL A 107 22.45 -3.97 6.46
N LYS A 108 21.17 -4.21 6.21
CA LYS A 108 20.18 -4.61 7.21
C LYS A 108 19.74 -6.04 6.94
N ALA A 109 19.85 -6.90 7.95
CA ALA A 109 19.15 -8.18 7.96
C ALA A 109 17.69 -7.94 8.35
N LEU A 110 16.77 -8.46 7.55
CA LEU A 110 15.34 -8.45 7.79
C LEU A 110 14.83 -9.88 7.67
N ALA A 111 14.18 -10.38 8.73
CA ALA A 111 13.45 -11.64 8.66
C ALA A 111 12.12 -11.38 7.95
N VAL A 112 11.87 -12.12 6.87
CA VAL A 112 10.62 -12.06 6.12
C VAL A 112 9.83 -13.31 6.50
N ALA A 113 8.75 -13.14 7.25
CA ALA A 113 7.88 -14.24 7.63
C ALA A 113 7.33 -14.93 6.37
N ASP A 114 7.11 -16.24 6.43
CA ASP A 114 6.42 -16.88 5.31
C ASP A 114 5.01 -16.30 5.23
N GLY A 115 4.67 -15.80 4.05
CA GLY A 115 3.36 -15.20 3.75
C GLY A 115 2.33 -16.27 3.45
N GLY A 116 2.69 -17.53 3.73
CA GLY A 116 1.80 -18.67 3.77
C GLY A 116 0.54 -18.27 4.53
N SER A 117 -0.49 -17.98 3.74
CA SER A 117 -1.84 -18.29 4.11
C SER A 117 -1.77 -19.72 4.65
N ASP A 118 -2.00 -19.89 5.95
CA ASP A 118 -2.45 -21.17 6.48
C ASP A 118 -3.82 -21.45 5.83
N GLY A 119 -3.79 -21.77 4.53
CA GLY A 119 -4.81 -22.53 3.84
C GLY A 119 -4.70 -23.96 4.34
N GLY A 120 -4.93 -24.14 5.64
CA GLY A 120 -5.40 -25.41 6.13
C GLY A 120 -6.74 -25.62 5.47
N GLY A 121 -6.82 -26.63 4.60
CA GLY A 121 -8.08 -27.27 4.24
C GLY A 121 -8.72 -27.83 5.51
N GLY A 122 -9.33 -26.95 6.29
CA GLY A 122 -10.18 -27.27 7.42
C GLY A 122 -11.59 -27.44 6.92
N THR A 123 -11.90 -28.65 6.47
CA THR A 123 -13.27 -29.13 6.45
C THR A 123 -13.89 -28.94 7.84
N GLY A 124 -14.94 -28.11 7.92
CA GLY A 124 -15.94 -28.15 8.97
C GLY A 124 -15.46 -27.85 10.40
N GLY A 125 -15.74 -26.64 10.89
CA GLY A 125 -15.63 -26.37 12.31
C GLY A 125 -16.10 -24.97 12.66
N GLY A 126 -17.42 -24.82 12.85
CA GLY A 126 -18.00 -23.66 13.53
C GLY A 126 -17.46 -23.56 14.96
N GLY A 127 -16.28 -22.95 15.10
CA GLY A 127 -15.68 -22.62 16.38
C GLY A 127 -15.92 -21.15 16.66
N SER A 128 -17.14 -20.83 17.12
CA SER A 128 -17.45 -19.56 17.79
C SER A 128 -16.71 -19.53 19.14
N GLY A 129 -15.39 -19.30 19.07
CA GLY A 129 -14.49 -19.27 20.21
C GLY A 129 -14.36 -17.86 20.78
N GLY A 130 -15.42 -17.37 21.42
CA GLY A 130 -15.42 -16.68 22.71
C GLY A 130 -14.48 -15.51 23.02
N GLY A 131 -13.72 -14.95 22.09
CA GLY A 131 -12.99 -13.70 22.29
C GLY A 131 -13.84 -12.54 21.80
N SER A 132 -14.57 -11.84 22.67
CA SER A 132 -15.31 -10.60 22.30
C SER A 132 -14.39 -9.41 22.02
N GLY A 133 -13.19 -9.67 21.49
CA GLY A 133 -12.29 -8.63 21.04
C GLY A 133 -12.87 -7.95 19.80
N PRO A 134 -12.56 -6.65 19.59
CA PRO A 134 -12.96 -5.97 18.37
C PRO A 134 -12.32 -6.67 17.16
N LEU A 135 -13.10 -6.81 16.08
CA LEU A 135 -12.68 -7.46 14.83
C LEU A 135 -11.45 -6.77 14.21
N PHE A 136 -11.32 -5.47 14.45
CA PHE A 136 -10.22 -4.62 14.00
C PHE A 136 -9.55 -3.97 15.20
N THR A 137 -8.22 -3.89 15.19
CA THR A 137 -7.48 -3.18 16.24
C THR A 137 -7.76 -1.69 16.15
N PRO A 138 -8.42 -1.07 17.15
CA PRO A 138 -8.73 0.35 17.11
C PRO A 138 -7.44 1.19 17.20
N PRO A 139 -7.29 2.25 16.39
CA PRO A 139 -6.14 3.13 16.46
C PRO A 139 -6.17 4.10 17.65
N GLY A 140 -7.29 4.21 18.37
CA GLY A 140 -7.48 5.15 19.49
C GLY A 140 -7.62 6.62 19.08
N ARG A 141 -7.48 6.94 17.78
CA ARG A 141 -7.72 8.25 17.16
C ARG A 141 -8.12 8.06 15.70
N ASP A 142 -8.77 9.06 15.12
CA ASP A 142 -9.08 9.03 13.69
C ASP A 142 -7.79 9.12 12.85
N LEU A 143 -7.72 8.30 11.82
CA LEU A 143 -6.65 8.23 10.84
C LEU A 143 -7.21 8.52 9.45
N SER A 144 -6.40 9.12 8.57
CA SER A 144 -6.76 9.36 7.18
C SER A 144 -5.55 9.22 6.25
N GLY A 145 -5.83 9.11 4.95
CA GLY A 145 -4.80 9.05 3.92
C GLY A 145 -3.92 7.81 4.05
N GLN A 146 -2.60 7.98 3.81
CA GLN A 146 -1.67 6.85 3.82
C GLN A 146 -1.58 6.16 5.19
N GLU A 147 -1.68 6.90 6.29
CA GLU A 147 -1.62 6.30 7.63
C GLU A 147 -2.80 5.35 7.88
N ALA A 148 -4.01 5.73 7.45
CA ALA A 148 -5.17 4.85 7.49
C ALA A 148 -5.00 3.66 6.54
N ALA A 149 -4.54 3.91 5.31
CA ALA A 149 -4.32 2.84 4.32
C ALA A 149 -3.37 1.75 4.86
N ASP A 150 -2.24 2.15 5.44
CA ASP A 150 -1.25 1.22 6.02
C ASP A 150 -1.86 0.38 7.16
N ARG A 151 -2.81 0.94 7.92
CA ARG A 151 -3.52 0.23 9.00
C ARG A 151 -4.63 -0.68 8.50
N ILE A 152 -5.25 -0.37 7.36
CA ILE A 152 -6.35 -1.12 6.78
C ILE A 152 -5.87 -2.28 5.93
N VAL A 153 -4.73 -2.13 5.24
CA VAL A 153 -4.16 -3.17 4.35
C VAL A 153 -4.15 -4.57 4.98
N PRO A 154 -3.75 -4.79 6.25
CA PRO A 154 -3.81 -6.12 6.87
C PRO A 154 -5.22 -6.73 7.00
N TYR A 155 -6.26 -5.90 7.05
CA TYR A 155 -7.68 -6.32 7.12
C TYR A 155 -8.33 -6.42 5.75
N LEU A 156 -7.87 -5.63 4.78
CA LEU A 156 -8.37 -5.66 3.42
C LEU A 156 -7.71 -6.79 2.62
N GLU A 157 -6.39 -6.95 2.73
CA GLU A 157 -5.68 -8.06 2.10
C GLU A 157 -6.10 -9.38 2.72
N ASN A 158 -6.36 -10.36 1.85
CA ASN A 158 -6.84 -11.68 2.23
C ASN A 158 -8.17 -11.64 2.99
N ALA A 159 -9.13 -10.86 2.49
CA ALA A 159 -10.48 -10.79 3.02
C ALA A 159 -11.52 -10.92 1.90
N SER A 160 -12.75 -11.25 2.29
CA SER A 160 -13.91 -11.20 1.42
C SER A 160 -15.03 -10.38 2.05
N PHE A 161 -15.77 -9.64 1.21
CA PHE A 161 -17.05 -9.05 1.58
C PHE A 161 -18.13 -9.88 0.91
N THR A 162 -18.99 -10.51 1.71
CA THR A 162 -19.98 -11.47 1.20
C THR A 162 -21.31 -11.38 1.96
N ASP A 163 -22.42 -11.60 1.27
CA ASP A 163 -23.74 -11.82 1.89
C ASP A 163 -23.93 -13.27 2.38
N CYS A 164 -22.95 -14.14 2.12
CA CYS A 164 -22.97 -15.56 2.50
C CYS A 164 -21.70 -15.95 3.27
N VAL A 165 -21.71 -15.70 4.58
CA VAL A 165 -20.57 -15.98 5.48
C VAL A 165 -20.07 -17.43 5.39
N PRO A 166 -20.95 -18.47 5.43
CA PRO A 166 -20.50 -19.87 5.28
C PRO A 166 -19.87 -20.16 3.91
N GLY A 167 -20.16 -19.31 2.91
CA GLY A 167 -19.77 -19.49 1.51
C GLY A 167 -20.80 -20.31 0.73
N TRP A 168 -20.95 -19.96 -0.54
CA TRP A 168 -21.64 -20.78 -1.54
C TRP A 168 -20.99 -22.17 -1.62
N PRO A 169 -21.76 -23.25 -1.81
CA PRO A 169 -23.19 -23.32 -2.11
C PRO A 169 -24.13 -23.36 -0.88
N SER A 170 -23.65 -23.00 0.31
CA SER A 170 -24.48 -23.04 1.54
C SER A 170 -25.66 -22.04 1.52
N CYS A 171 -25.69 -21.15 0.53
CA CYS A 171 -26.71 -20.13 0.28
C CYS A 171 -27.19 -20.22 -1.18
N ALA A 172 -28.43 -19.80 -1.42
CA ALA A 172 -29.04 -19.88 -2.76
C ALA A 172 -28.33 -18.99 -3.80
N VAL A 173 -27.90 -17.81 -3.35
CA VAL A 173 -27.11 -16.84 -4.11
C VAL A 173 -26.04 -16.28 -3.19
N GLU A 174 -24.85 -16.02 -3.73
CA GLU A 174 -23.79 -15.28 -3.03
C GLU A 174 -23.30 -14.11 -3.89
N THR A 175 -23.32 -12.90 -3.33
CA THR A 175 -22.57 -11.74 -3.81
C THR A 175 -21.26 -11.65 -3.05
N ARG A 176 -20.13 -11.71 -3.75
CA ARG A 176 -18.81 -11.78 -3.13
C ARG A 176 -17.81 -10.85 -3.79
N TYR A 177 -17.10 -10.09 -2.97
CA TYR A 177 -15.91 -9.34 -3.35
C TYR A 177 -14.69 -9.92 -2.62
N GLY A 178 -13.69 -10.41 -3.35
CA GLY A 178 -12.48 -11.01 -2.79
C GLY A 178 -11.27 -10.12 -2.98
N PHE A 179 -10.51 -9.84 -1.92
CA PHE A 179 -9.35 -8.95 -1.93
C PHE A 179 -8.07 -9.72 -1.61
N PHE A 180 -7.19 -9.84 -2.60
CA PHE A 180 -5.98 -10.66 -2.50
C PHE A 180 -4.74 -9.81 -2.21
N SER A 181 -3.74 -10.42 -1.56
CA SER A 181 -2.48 -9.75 -1.18
C SER A 181 -1.66 -9.24 -2.38
N ASN A 182 -1.93 -9.74 -3.59
CA ASN A 182 -1.36 -9.23 -4.84
C ASN A 182 -2.05 -7.94 -5.35
N ALA A 183 -2.89 -7.30 -4.53
CA ALA A 183 -3.72 -6.15 -4.90
C ALA A 183 -4.68 -6.46 -6.06
N THR A 184 -5.23 -7.68 -6.06
CA THR A 184 -6.25 -8.10 -7.01
C THR A 184 -7.60 -8.20 -6.32
N MET A 185 -8.65 -7.71 -6.97
CA MET A 185 -10.04 -7.80 -6.53
C MET A 185 -10.83 -8.70 -7.48
N PHE A 186 -11.58 -9.64 -6.92
CA PHE A 186 -12.57 -10.42 -7.64
C PHE A 186 -13.98 -9.94 -7.28
N TYR A 187 -14.91 -10.06 -8.22
CA TYR A 187 -16.33 -9.91 -7.94
C TYR A 187 -17.07 -11.10 -8.55
N CYS A 188 -17.94 -11.72 -7.75
CA CYS A 188 -18.87 -12.72 -8.25
C CYS A 188 -20.28 -12.56 -7.69
N ARG A 189 -21.24 -12.98 -8.51
CA ARG A 189 -22.58 -13.34 -8.10
C ARG A 189 -22.82 -14.80 -8.50
N LEU A 190 -22.77 -15.70 -7.52
CA LEU A 190 -22.92 -17.15 -7.72
C LEU A 190 -24.35 -17.58 -7.41
N THR A 191 -24.95 -18.44 -8.22
CA THR A 191 -26.34 -18.89 -8.06
C THR A 191 -26.46 -20.41 -8.16
N ASN A 192 -27.28 -21.04 -7.31
CA ASN A 192 -27.37 -22.51 -7.27
C ASN A 192 -28.40 -23.10 -8.27
N SER A 193 -29.34 -22.30 -8.77
CA SER A 193 -30.53 -22.86 -9.46
C SER A 193 -31.20 -21.99 -10.53
N SER A 194 -30.91 -20.70 -10.65
CA SER A 194 -31.50 -19.87 -11.71
C SER A 194 -30.69 -18.59 -11.96
N GLY A 195 -29.91 -18.59 -13.05
CA GLY A 195 -29.12 -17.46 -13.50
C GLY A 195 -27.77 -17.89 -14.02
N SER A 196 -27.19 -17.12 -14.93
CA SER A 196 -25.77 -17.22 -15.23
C SER A 196 -25.00 -16.59 -14.07
N ASP A 197 -23.98 -17.29 -13.59
CA ASP A 197 -23.04 -16.70 -12.65
C ASP A 197 -22.40 -15.47 -13.28
N ILE A 198 -22.26 -14.42 -12.48
CA ILE A 198 -21.48 -13.26 -12.89
C ILE A 198 -20.09 -13.49 -12.33
N ILE A 199 -19.13 -13.74 -13.22
CA ILE A 199 -17.74 -13.92 -12.85
C ILE A 199 -16.95 -12.75 -13.41
N ASN A 200 -16.57 -11.85 -12.52
CA ASN A 200 -15.61 -10.81 -12.83
C ASN A 200 -14.25 -11.24 -12.28
N ALA A 201 -13.36 -11.64 -13.19
CA ALA A 201 -12.04 -12.16 -12.87
C ALA A 201 -11.18 -11.13 -12.11
N GLY A 202 -10.03 -11.57 -11.63
CA GLY A 202 -9.16 -10.74 -10.82
C GLY A 202 -8.68 -9.48 -11.55
N HIS A 203 -9.06 -8.32 -11.04
CA HIS A 203 -8.62 -7.02 -11.53
C HIS A 203 -7.67 -6.34 -10.54
N PRO A 204 -6.59 -5.70 -10.99
CA PRO A 204 -5.73 -4.95 -10.09
C PRO A 204 -6.47 -3.74 -9.54
N PHE A 205 -6.28 -3.48 -8.24
CA PHE A 205 -6.82 -2.30 -7.58
C PHE A 205 -5.72 -1.45 -6.94
N GLN A 206 -6.03 -0.17 -6.71
CA GLN A 206 -5.22 0.77 -5.96
C GLN A 206 -6.07 1.45 -4.90
N ILE A 207 -5.55 1.58 -3.68
CA ILE A 207 -6.17 2.40 -2.64
C ILE A 207 -5.87 3.87 -2.96
N ILE A 208 -6.91 4.64 -3.27
CA ILE A 208 -6.83 6.07 -3.59
C ILE A 208 -7.33 6.98 -2.46
N GLY A 209 -7.96 6.39 -1.45
CA GLY A 209 -8.43 7.07 -0.24
C GLY A 209 -8.63 6.05 0.88
N ALA A 210 -8.39 6.47 2.12
CA ALA A 210 -8.57 5.62 3.28
C ALA A 210 -8.86 6.47 4.52
N GLU A 211 -9.74 5.98 5.37
CA GLU A 211 -10.02 6.53 6.69
C GLU A 211 -10.25 5.40 7.70
N MET A 212 -9.84 5.61 8.94
CA MET A 212 -10.10 4.68 10.04
C MET A 212 -10.48 5.49 11.27
N LYS A 213 -11.65 5.22 11.85
CA LYS A 213 -12.13 5.88 13.04
C LYS A 213 -11.42 5.35 14.28
N ALA A 214 -11.41 6.15 15.35
CA ALA A 214 -10.80 5.80 16.63
C ALA A 214 -11.27 4.45 17.19
N ASN A 215 -12.54 4.07 16.92
CA ASN A 215 -13.17 2.82 17.37
C ASN A 215 -12.82 1.60 16.51
N GLY A 216 -12.08 1.76 15.41
CA GLY A 216 -11.67 0.68 14.51
C GLY A 216 -12.58 0.45 13.31
N ALA A 217 -13.70 1.18 13.16
CA ALA A 217 -14.41 1.23 11.88
C ALA A 217 -13.51 1.88 10.82
N TRP A 218 -13.63 1.49 9.56
CA TRP A 218 -12.76 1.99 8.51
C TRP A 218 -13.46 2.05 7.16
N GLY A 219 -12.91 2.87 6.26
CA GLY A 219 -13.34 2.96 4.89
C GLY A 219 -12.17 3.08 3.92
N VAL A 220 -12.36 2.59 2.71
CA VAL A 220 -11.37 2.67 1.62
C VAL A 220 -12.03 3.03 0.30
N SER A 221 -11.39 3.91 -0.44
CA SER A 221 -11.69 4.21 -1.83
C SER A 221 -10.69 3.48 -2.72
N LEU A 222 -11.20 2.69 -3.65
CA LEU A 222 -10.43 1.89 -4.58
C LEU A 222 -10.63 2.38 -6.01
N GLN A 223 -9.54 2.42 -6.77
CA GLN A 223 -9.55 2.49 -8.21
C GLN A 223 -9.25 1.09 -8.76
N VAL A 224 -10.10 0.56 -9.64
CA VAL A 224 -9.95 -0.80 -10.20
C VAL A 224 -9.89 -0.70 -11.72
N GLN A 225 -8.91 -1.37 -12.34
CA GLN A 225 -8.82 -1.48 -13.80
C GLN A 225 -9.59 -2.71 -14.27
N SER A 226 -10.79 -2.52 -14.81
CA SER A 226 -11.68 -3.60 -15.25
C SER A 226 -11.97 -3.48 -16.75
N TYR A 227 -11.58 -4.48 -17.54
CA TYR A 227 -11.84 -4.57 -18.99
C TYR A 227 -11.52 -3.28 -19.77
N ALA A 228 -10.29 -2.78 -19.63
CA ALA A 228 -9.79 -1.52 -20.23
C ALA A 228 -10.47 -0.23 -19.73
N SER A 229 -11.38 -0.32 -18.76
CA SER A 229 -12.00 0.81 -18.09
C SER A 229 -11.50 0.96 -16.66
N THR A 230 -11.48 2.19 -16.16
CA THR A 230 -11.33 2.45 -14.73
C THR A 230 -12.72 2.53 -14.10
N VAL A 231 -12.90 1.82 -13.00
CA VAL A 231 -14.08 1.89 -12.14
C VAL A 231 -13.65 2.20 -10.70
N TYR A 232 -14.57 2.69 -9.87
CA TYR A 232 -14.27 3.04 -8.50
C TYR A 232 -15.21 2.35 -7.52
N TYR A 233 -14.66 2.05 -6.35
CA TYR A 233 -15.42 1.54 -5.22
C TYR A 233 -15.11 2.36 -3.98
N ASN A 234 -16.13 2.65 -3.18
CA ASN A 234 -15.95 3.03 -1.78
C ASN A 234 -16.51 1.91 -0.93
N TRP A 235 -15.77 1.51 0.09
CA TRP A 235 -16.17 0.51 1.06
C TRP A 235 -16.14 1.12 2.45
N GLU A 236 -17.18 0.87 3.24
CA GLU A 236 -17.26 1.24 4.65
C GLU A 236 -17.48 -0.04 5.46
N VAL A 237 -16.65 -0.25 6.47
CA VAL A 237 -16.65 -1.44 7.32
C VAL A 237 -16.79 -1.02 8.78
N SER A 238 -17.92 -1.42 9.37
CA SER A 238 -18.23 -1.19 10.79
C SER A 238 -17.35 -2.03 11.71
N THR A 239 -17.31 -1.72 13.02
CA THR A 239 -16.52 -2.48 14.01
C THR A 239 -16.92 -3.95 14.17
N THR A 240 -18.13 -4.33 13.74
CA THR A 240 -18.64 -5.71 13.75
C THR A 240 -18.46 -6.43 12.41
N GLY A 241 -17.84 -5.76 11.44
CA GLY A 241 -17.57 -6.32 10.12
C GLY A 241 -18.74 -6.21 9.13
N VAL A 242 -19.84 -5.52 9.45
CA VAL A 242 -20.86 -5.18 8.44
C VAL A 242 -20.23 -4.21 7.43
N VAL A 243 -20.42 -4.51 6.15
CA VAL A 243 -19.84 -3.78 5.01
C VAL A 243 -20.93 -3.16 4.15
N TYR A 244 -20.75 -1.90 3.79
CA TYR A 244 -21.50 -1.23 2.72
C TYR A 244 -20.54 -0.75 1.64
N GLY A 245 -21.01 -0.73 0.40
CA GLY A 245 -20.23 -0.28 -0.73
C GLY A 245 -20.98 0.69 -1.63
N ALA A 246 -20.22 1.45 -2.40
CA ALA A 246 -20.70 2.26 -3.49
C ALA A 246 -19.81 2.03 -4.71
N TYR A 247 -20.43 1.90 -5.88
CA TYR A 247 -19.74 1.61 -7.15
C TYR A 247 -20.00 2.72 -8.17
N TRP A 248 -18.93 3.11 -8.86
CA TRP A 248 -18.96 4.01 -10.00
C TRP A 248 -18.48 3.28 -11.24
N GLY A 249 -19.37 3.15 -12.22
CA GLY A 249 -19.08 2.49 -13.48
C GLY A 249 -18.09 3.25 -14.38
N PRO A 250 -17.75 2.68 -15.55
CA PRO A 250 -16.87 3.32 -16.52
C PRO A 250 -17.31 4.75 -16.85
N GLY A 251 -16.36 5.69 -16.82
CA GLY A 251 -16.60 7.10 -17.13
C GLY A 251 -17.15 7.94 -15.97
N ALA A 252 -17.50 7.33 -14.84
CA ALA A 252 -17.95 8.05 -13.65
C ALA A 252 -16.79 8.44 -12.71
N ASP A 253 -16.84 9.65 -12.16
CA ASP A 253 -15.86 10.16 -11.19
C ASP A 253 -16.51 10.28 -9.79
N PRO A 254 -16.00 9.56 -8.77
CA PRO A 254 -16.57 9.59 -7.42
C PRO A 254 -16.50 10.97 -6.74
N ARG A 255 -15.75 11.93 -7.27
CA ARG A 255 -15.63 13.29 -6.72
C ARG A 255 -16.72 14.24 -7.22
N SER A 256 -17.38 13.91 -8.33
CA SER A 256 -18.33 14.81 -8.99
C SER A 256 -19.65 14.16 -9.38
N GLN A 257 -19.76 12.83 -9.26
CA GLN A 257 -20.95 12.09 -9.64
C GLN A 257 -21.43 11.17 -8.52
N PRO A 258 -22.74 10.94 -8.39
CA PRO A 258 -23.27 9.95 -7.47
C PRO A 258 -22.85 8.53 -7.88
N ALA A 259 -22.88 7.61 -6.92
CA ALA A 259 -22.62 6.20 -7.20
C ALA A 259 -23.64 5.65 -8.20
N THR A 260 -23.17 4.85 -9.16
CA THR A 260 -24.01 4.11 -10.09
C THR A 260 -24.81 3.02 -9.36
N GLN A 261 -24.24 2.45 -8.31
CA GLN A 261 -24.86 1.38 -7.53
C GLN A 261 -24.44 1.47 -6.06
N SER A 262 -25.39 1.24 -5.15
CA SER A 262 -25.14 0.93 -3.74
C SER A 262 -25.03 -0.59 -3.56
N ILE A 263 -24.10 -1.02 -2.72
CA ILE A 263 -23.78 -2.42 -2.45
C ILE A 263 -23.98 -2.72 -0.96
N GLY A 264 -24.58 -3.87 -0.65
CA GLY A 264 -24.72 -4.39 0.69
C GLY A 264 -26.13 -4.26 1.29
N PRO A 265 -26.30 -4.63 2.57
CA PRO A 265 -25.23 -5.01 3.51
C PRO A 265 -24.52 -6.32 3.12
N LEU A 266 -23.20 -6.34 3.27
CA LEU A 266 -22.36 -7.56 3.21
C LEU A 266 -21.66 -7.75 4.56
N GLN A 267 -20.97 -8.87 4.73
CA GLN A 267 -20.14 -9.18 5.89
C GLN A 267 -18.67 -9.33 5.50
N TRP A 268 -17.79 -8.70 6.27
CA TRP A 268 -16.35 -8.92 6.22
C TRP A 268 -16.05 -10.31 6.78
N VAL A 269 -15.31 -11.11 6.02
CA VAL A 269 -14.79 -12.40 6.45
C VAL A 269 -13.29 -12.46 6.15
N ARG A 270 -12.54 -13.05 7.09
CA ARG A 270 -11.12 -13.35 6.89
C ARG A 270 -10.97 -14.48 5.87
N GLY A 271 -9.97 -14.37 5.00
CA GLY A 271 -9.71 -15.29 3.90
C GLY A 271 -10.34 -14.80 2.61
N ALA A 272 -9.51 -14.42 1.64
CA ALA A 272 -9.99 -14.03 0.32
C ALA A 272 -10.46 -15.25 -0.46
N ARG A 273 -11.68 -15.15 -0.98
CA ARG A 273 -12.30 -16.13 -1.87
C ARG A 273 -12.40 -15.51 -3.25
N ASN A 274 -11.96 -16.24 -4.27
CA ASN A 274 -12.13 -15.85 -5.68
C ASN A 274 -13.53 -16.32 -6.13
N CYS A 275 -13.76 -16.46 -7.43
CA CYS A 275 -15.03 -16.96 -7.97
C CYS A 275 -15.08 -18.50 -8.09
N SER A 276 -14.20 -19.24 -7.41
CA SER A 276 -14.28 -20.70 -7.40
C SER A 276 -15.47 -21.18 -6.57
N TYR A 277 -16.03 -22.30 -7.03
CA TYR A 277 -17.06 -23.10 -6.39
C TYR A 277 -16.52 -23.85 -5.18
#